data_AF-A0A4S8MN15-F1
#
_entry.id   AF-A0A4S8MN15-F1
#
_cell.length_a   1.000
_cell.length_b   1.000
_cell.length_c   1.000
_cell.angle_alpha   90.00
_cell.angle_beta   90.00
_cell.angle_gamma   90.00
#
_symmetry.space_group_name_H-M   'P 1'
#
loop_
_entity.id
_entity.type
_entity.pdbx_description
1 polymer ?
#
loop_
_entity_poly.entity_id
_entity_poly.type
_entity_poly.pdbx_seq_one_letter_code
_entity_poly.pdbx_strand_id
1 'polypeptide(L)'
;RWCTGLLQPRLETIPCLGLAPHSLLDSYSDERLPIIATMLNKTTELFHKTFGSQGRDGWVRGNELKQFGMNYRGSPVVIDQKYTEAEETSDPYRSGDDGSVRAGDRAPDAPGLVKISSSAEVSKDKDALTFFDMFKPSSHIVITFAGERPAEEVDAILATKTAYSKANYVLLDRDGHAYKGYVVSESEISVVMVRPDGYIGALMFQPEALKSYFSKIFA
;
A
#
# COMPACT_ATOMS: atom_id res chain seq x y z
N ARG A 1 -19.27 -1.34 -6.42
CA ARG A 1 -18.36 -2.51 -6.52
C ARG A 1 -17.96 -2.92 -5.11
N TRP A 2 -17.89 -4.21 -4.80
CA TRP A 2 -17.65 -4.66 -3.43
C TRP A 2 -16.16 -4.65 -3.10
N CYS A 3 -15.78 -3.98 -2.02
CA CYS A 3 -14.46 -4.06 -1.39
C CYS A 3 -14.65 -4.55 0.04
N THR A 4 -14.50 -5.85 0.25
CA THR A 4 -14.46 -6.46 1.57
C THR A 4 -13.05 -6.33 2.11
N GLY A 5 -12.81 -5.39 3.01
CA GLY A 5 -11.48 -5.15 3.55
C GLY A 5 -11.60 -4.68 4.97
N LEU A 6 -11.44 -5.61 5.91
CA LEU A 6 -10.46 -5.37 6.95
C LEU A 6 -10.18 -6.66 7.71
N LEU A 7 -8.95 -7.10 7.72
CA LEU A 7 -8.46 -7.85 8.86
C LEU A 7 -7.55 -6.94 9.62
N GLN A 8 -7.96 -6.54 10.82
CA GLN A 8 -7.03 -6.03 11.82
C GLN A 8 -6.54 -7.25 12.62
N PRO A 9 -5.34 -7.76 12.34
CA PRO A 9 -4.59 -8.34 13.43
C PRO A 9 -4.31 -7.20 14.42
N ARG A 10 -4.85 -7.33 15.63
CA ARG A 10 -4.62 -6.42 16.76
C ARG A 10 -3.14 -6.58 17.18
N LEU A 11 -2.23 -5.90 16.48
CA LEU A 11 -0.79 -6.06 16.68
C LEU A 11 -0.13 -4.68 16.77
N GLU A 12 -0.27 -4.06 17.94
CA GLU A 12 0.45 -2.84 18.31
C GLU A 12 1.98 -3.08 18.26
N THR A 13 2.73 -2.04 17.85
CA THR A 13 4.20 -1.90 17.81
C THR A 13 5.06 -3.18 17.94
N ILE A 14 5.38 -3.77 16.80
CA ILE A 14 5.86 -5.16 16.65
C ILE A 14 7.31 -5.41 17.09
N PRO A 15 8.32 -4.53 16.84
CA PRO A 15 9.71 -4.85 17.17
C PRO A 15 10.00 -4.88 18.68
N CYS A 16 9.41 -3.96 19.44
CA CYS A 16 9.65 -3.83 20.88
C CYS A 16 8.95 -4.91 21.72
N LEU A 17 7.99 -5.62 21.11
CA LEU A 17 7.22 -6.69 21.77
C LEU A 17 7.76 -8.09 21.45
N GLY A 18 8.87 -8.21 20.71
CA GLY A 18 9.46 -9.50 20.33
C GLY A 18 8.63 -10.30 19.31
N LEU A 19 7.71 -9.64 18.60
CA LEU A 19 6.78 -10.27 17.66
C LEU A 19 7.30 -10.27 16.21
N ALA A 20 8.43 -9.61 15.93
CA ALA A 20 9.08 -9.58 14.61
C ALA A 20 10.48 -10.18 14.67
N PRO A 21 10.96 -10.79 13.57
CA PRO A 21 12.34 -11.20 13.45
C PRO A 21 13.26 -9.97 13.40
N HIS A 22 14.48 -10.10 13.96
CA HIS A 22 15.47 -9.04 13.93
C HIS A 22 15.87 -8.61 12.51
N SER A 23 15.78 -9.52 11.53
CA SER A 23 16.02 -9.23 10.10
C SER A 23 15.07 -8.18 9.52
N LEU A 24 13.94 -7.90 10.17
CA LEU A 24 13.05 -6.82 9.78
C LEU A 24 13.71 -5.44 10.00
N LEU A 25 14.68 -5.31 10.90
CA LEU A 25 15.42 -4.07 11.10
C LEU A 25 16.40 -3.79 9.95
N ASP A 26 16.91 -4.84 9.30
CA ASP A 26 17.82 -4.69 8.16
C ASP A 26 17.12 -4.01 6.97
N SER A 27 15.81 -4.25 6.83
CA SER A 27 15.01 -3.62 5.76
C SER A 27 14.97 -2.09 5.86
N TYR A 28 15.18 -1.50 7.06
CA TYR A 28 15.27 -0.05 7.19
C TYR A 28 16.45 0.50 6.39
N SER A 29 17.61 -0.13 6.48
CA SER A 29 18.81 0.29 5.76
C SER A 29 18.62 0.12 4.26
N ASP A 30 18.12 -1.04 3.85
CA ASP A 30 17.87 -1.35 2.44
C ASP A 30 16.85 -0.39 1.80
N GLU A 31 15.83 0.02 2.54
CA GLU A 31 14.81 0.97 2.08
C GLU A 31 15.31 2.42 2.04
N ARG A 32 16.06 2.86 3.06
CA ARG A 32 16.41 4.28 3.24
C ARG A 32 17.68 4.71 2.53
N LEU A 33 18.68 3.86 2.43
CA LEU A 33 19.95 4.18 1.77
C LEU A 33 19.79 4.65 0.32
N PRO A 34 19.05 3.94 -0.58
CA PRO A 34 18.91 4.38 -1.97
C PRO A 34 18.16 5.70 -2.10
N ILE A 35 17.17 5.94 -1.22
CA ILE A 35 16.41 7.19 -1.17
C ILE A 35 17.33 8.36 -0.78
N ILE A 36 18.11 8.18 0.29
CA ILE A 36 19.03 9.21 0.79
C ILE A 36 20.10 9.51 -0.27
N ALA A 37 20.71 8.49 -0.87
CA ALA A 37 21.71 8.66 -1.92
C ALA A 37 21.15 9.45 -3.11
N THR A 38 19.93 9.13 -3.54
CA THR A 38 19.26 9.82 -4.65
C THR A 38 18.92 11.28 -4.28
N MET A 39 18.44 11.53 -3.07
CA MET A 39 18.16 12.89 -2.59
C MET A 39 19.42 13.74 -2.54
N LEU A 40 20.54 13.19 -2.03
CA LEU A 40 21.84 13.87 -1.99
C LEU A 40 22.37 14.22 -3.38
N ASN A 41 22.16 13.34 -4.36
CA ASN A 41 22.51 13.63 -5.74
C ASN A 41 21.65 14.78 -6.30
N LYS A 42 20.32 14.72 -6.11
CA LYS A 42 19.38 15.76 -6.57
C LYS A 42 19.64 17.12 -5.91
N THR A 43 20.00 17.16 -4.62
CA THR A 43 20.35 18.42 -3.94
C THR A 43 21.69 18.97 -4.41
N THR A 44 22.68 18.12 -4.71
CA THR A 44 23.96 18.51 -5.34
C THR A 44 23.73 19.11 -6.72
N GLU A 45 22.92 18.46 -7.57
CA GLU A 45 22.55 19.00 -8.88
C GLU A 45 21.87 20.36 -8.78
N LEU A 46 20.92 20.49 -7.85
CA LEU A 46 20.21 21.73 -7.62
C LEU A 46 21.14 22.84 -7.11
N PHE A 47 22.08 22.51 -6.22
CA PHE A 47 23.11 23.43 -5.75
C PHE A 47 23.92 23.97 -6.93
N HIS A 48 24.41 23.10 -7.81
CA HIS A 48 25.14 23.51 -9.01
C HIS A 48 24.29 24.36 -9.97
N LYS A 49 23.00 24.05 -10.14
CA LYS A 49 22.08 24.85 -10.97
C LYS A 49 21.80 26.23 -10.37
N THR A 50 21.72 26.33 -9.05
CA THR A 50 21.40 27.58 -8.34
C THR A 50 22.59 28.53 -8.26
N PHE A 51 23.77 28.00 -7.92
CA PHE A 51 24.99 28.78 -7.71
C PHE A 51 25.92 28.79 -8.93
N GLY A 52 25.59 28.05 -9.99
CA GLY A 52 26.28 28.09 -11.29
C GLY A 52 25.71 29.14 -12.25
N SER A 53 26.11 29.05 -13.51
CA SER A 53 25.76 30.02 -14.57
C SER A 53 24.30 29.94 -15.07
N GLN A 54 23.52 28.95 -14.62
CA GLN A 54 22.14 28.70 -15.06
C GLN A 54 21.06 29.30 -14.14
N GLY A 55 21.41 30.33 -13.35
CA GLY A 55 20.75 30.75 -12.10
C GLY A 55 19.21 30.88 -12.00
N ARG A 56 18.42 30.83 -13.09
CA ARG A 56 16.94 30.72 -13.01
C ARG A 56 16.45 29.27 -12.93
N ASP A 57 17.13 28.31 -13.55
CA ASP A 57 16.73 26.90 -13.58
C ASP A 57 16.94 26.22 -12.23
N GLY A 58 17.88 26.71 -11.41
CA GLY A 58 18.09 26.24 -10.03
C GLY A 58 16.91 26.49 -9.08
N TRP A 59 15.96 27.36 -9.44
CA TRP A 59 14.77 27.61 -8.63
C TRP A 59 13.58 26.73 -9.02
N VAL A 60 13.66 26.05 -10.18
CA VAL A 60 12.60 25.14 -10.64
C VAL A 60 12.68 23.83 -9.85
N ARG A 61 11.60 23.49 -9.15
CA ARG A 61 11.50 22.27 -8.35
C ARG A 61 10.69 21.22 -9.11
N GLY A 62 11.33 20.12 -9.48
CA GLY A 62 10.68 18.97 -10.10
C GLY A 62 9.78 18.20 -9.13
N ASN A 63 8.92 17.33 -9.67
CA ASN A 63 8.02 16.48 -8.87
C ASN A 63 8.75 15.56 -7.90
N GLU A 64 9.97 15.14 -8.22
CA GLU A 64 10.82 14.29 -7.38
C GLU A 64 11.08 14.92 -6.00
N LEU A 65 11.22 16.25 -5.94
CA LEU A 65 11.45 16.99 -4.70
C LEU A 65 10.18 17.12 -3.83
N LYS A 66 9.01 16.77 -4.36
CA LYS A 66 7.76 16.69 -3.57
C LYS A 66 7.68 15.42 -2.73
N GLN A 67 8.59 14.47 -2.94
CA GLN A 67 8.69 13.21 -2.19
C GLN A 67 7.44 12.30 -2.25
N PHE A 68 6.46 12.61 -3.10
CA PHE A 68 5.26 11.79 -3.27
C PHE A 68 5.52 10.52 -4.09
N GLY A 69 6.56 10.52 -4.94
CA GLY A 69 6.94 9.35 -5.72
C GLY A 69 7.91 8.39 -5.02
N MET A 70 8.09 8.53 -3.70
CA MET A 70 8.95 7.63 -2.93
C MET A 70 8.42 6.19 -2.99
N ASN A 71 9.31 5.21 -3.21
CA ASN A 71 8.97 3.80 -3.17
C ASN A 71 10.05 2.93 -2.52
N TYR A 72 9.61 1.74 -2.09
CA TYR A 72 10.42 0.69 -1.46
C TYR A 72 10.38 -0.61 -2.28
N ARG A 73 10.23 -0.52 -3.61
CA ARG A 73 10.06 -1.68 -4.50
C ARG A 73 11.20 -2.71 -4.38
N GLY A 74 12.42 -2.25 -4.06
CA GLY A 74 13.60 -3.11 -3.85
C GLY A 74 13.74 -3.72 -2.44
N SER A 75 12.79 -3.50 -1.54
CA SER A 75 12.87 -4.03 -0.16
C SER A 75 12.65 -5.54 -0.12
N PRO A 76 13.44 -6.30 0.67
CA PRO A 76 13.29 -7.76 0.78
C PRO A 76 11.96 -8.18 1.45
N VAL A 77 11.32 -7.27 2.18
CA VAL A 77 10.04 -7.50 2.87
C VAL A 77 8.86 -7.43 1.90
N VAL A 78 9.01 -6.69 0.81
CA VAL A 78 7.96 -6.45 -0.18
C VAL A 78 7.71 -7.71 -1.02
N ILE A 79 6.44 -7.96 -1.36
CA ILE A 79 6.03 -9.08 -2.22
C ILE A 79 5.10 -8.56 -3.33
N ASP A 80 5.59 -8.54 -4.56
CA ASP A 80 4.79 -8.23 -5.73
C ASP A 80 4.57 -9.50 -6.57
N GLN A 81 3.34 -10.01 -6.62
CA GLN A 81 2.97 -11.10 -7.52
C GLN A 81 2.52 -10.60 -8.89
N LYS A 82 2.11 -9.33 -8.98
CA LYS A 82 1.57 -8.73 -10.21
C LYS A 82 2.69 -8.33 -11.16
N TYR A 83 3.79 -7.81 -10.61
CA TYR A 83 4.96 -7.42 -11.38
C TYR A 83 6.21 -8.13 -10.84
N THR A 84 6.59 -9.22 -11.50
CA THR A 84 7.74 -10.07 -11.11
C THR A 84 9.04 -9.67 -11.80
N GLU A 85 9.00 -8.75 -12.75
CA GLU A 85 10.18 -8.30 -13.50
C GLU A 85 11.05 -7.39 -12.64
N ALA A 86 12.30 -7.83 -12.42
CA ALA A 86 13.31 -7.19 -11.56
C ALA A 86 14.04 -6.00 -12.22
N GLU A 87 13.62 -5.58 -13.41
CA GLU A 87 14.46 -4.84 -14.36
C GLU A 87 14.18 -3.33 -14.44
N GLU A 88 13.44 -2.76 -13.49
CA GLU A 88 13.52 -1.31 -13.31
C GLU A 88 14.80 -0.99 -12.56
N THR A 89 15.68 -0.20 -13.18
CA THR A 89 16.57 0.71 -12.44
C THR A 89 15.67 1.59 -11.59
N SER A 90 15.32 1.10 -10.40
CA SER A 90 14.20 1.61 -9.62
C SER A 90 14.58 2.98 -9.10
N ASP A 91 14.23 4.03 -9.84
CA ASP A 91 14.33 5.38 -9.33
C ASP A 91 13.43 5.43 -8.09
N PRO A 92 14.00 5.69 -6.90
CA PRO A 92 13.25 5.66 -5.66
C PRO A 92 12.18 6.76 -5.60
N TYR A 93 12.11 7.69 -6.56
CA TYR A 93 11.17 8.82 -6.61
C TYR A 93 10.15 8.77 -7.77
N ARG A 94 10.05 7.68 -8.55
CA ARG A 94 9.16 7.61 -9.72
C ARG A 94 7.80 6.92 -9.49
N SER A 95 7.47 6.56 -8.25
CA SER A 95 6.18 5.96 -7.92
C SER A 95 5.03 6.85 -8.41
N GLY A 96 4.11 6.30 -9.20
CA GLY A 96 2.92 6.98 -9.70
C GLY A 96 3.09 7.75 -11.01
N ASP A 97 4.31 7.88 -11.55
CA ASP A 97 4.57 8.47 -12.89
C ASP A 97 4.46 7.42 -14.01
N ASP A 98 4.65 6.14 -13.66
CA ASP A 98 4.55 4.97 -14.53
C ASP A 98 3.09 4.52 -14.78
N GLY A 99 2.12 5.14 -14.09
CA GLY A 99 0.71 4.72 -14.12
C GLY A 99 0.47 3.32 -13.54
N SER A 100 1.47 2.74 -12.87
CA SER A 100 1.43 1.41 -12.29
C SER A 100 1.44 1.52 -10.77
N VAL A 101 0.74 0.60 -10.10
CA VAL A 101 0.81 0.46 -8.64
C VAL A 101 1.47 -0.86 -8.35
N ARG A 102 2.63 -0.79 -7.70
CA ARG A 102 3.46 -1.93 -7.34
C ARG A 102 3.56 -2.08 -5.83
N ALA A 103 3.96 -3.26 -5.39
CA ALA A 103 4.32 -3.44 -3.99
C ALA A 103 5.60 -2.62 -3.71
N GLY A 104 5.63 -1.93 -2.58
CA GLY A 104 6.63 -0.93 -2.22
C GLY A 104 6.21 0.51 -2.53
N ASP A 105 5.14 0.73 -3.29
CA ASP A 105 4.60 2.08 -3.51
C ASP A 105 3.75 2.56 -2.33
N ARG A 106 3.53 3.87 -2.25
CA ARG A 106 2.58 4.43 -1.28
C ARG A 106 1.16 3.97 -1.62
N ALA A 107 0.41 3.52 -0.63
CA ALA A 107 -0.97 3.07 -0.83
C ALA A 107 -1.84 4.23 -1.36
N PRO A 108 -2.50 4.08 -2.53
CA PRO A 108 -3.41 5.08 -3.06
C PRO A 108 -4.58 5.34 -2.11
N ASP A 109 -4.98 6.60 -2.01
CA ASP A 109 -6.22 6.95 -1.33
C ASP A 109 -7.44 6.68 -2.22
N ALA A 110 -8.57 6.38 -1.60
CA ALA A 110 -9.84 6.19 -2.27
C ALA A 110 -10.95 6.89 -1.47
N PRO A 111 -11.40 8.09 -1.90
CA PRO A 111 -12.51 8.77 -1.26
C PRO A 111 -13.86 8.17 -1.66
N GLY A 112 -14.90 8.44 -0.87
CA GLY A 112 -16.28 8.07 -1.21
C GLY A 112 -16.65 6.63 -0.87
N LEU A 113 -15.90 5.97 0.01
CA LEU A 113 -16.20 4.61 0.44
C LEU A 113 -17.37 4.62 1.42
N VAL A 114 -18.37 3.78 1.14
CA VAL A 114 -19.56 3.66 1.99
C VAL A 114 -19.46 2.37 2.79
N LYS A 115 -19.50 2.48 4.11
CA LYS A 115 -19.52 1.31 5.00
C LYS A 115 -20.90 0.65 4.98
N ILE A 116 -20.92 -0.66 4.79
CA ILE A 116 -22.14 -1.47 4.87
C ILE A 116 -22.11 -2.19 6.22
N SER A 117 -23.01 -1.82 7.14
CA SER A 117 -23.27 -2.61 8.34
C SER A 117 -24.36 -3.64 8.07
N SER A 118 -24.37 -4.74 8.82
CA SER A 118 -25.35 -5.83 8.72
C SER A 118 -26.78 -5.43 9.11
N SER A 119 -27.02 -4.19 9.55
CA SER A 119 -28.35 -3.61 9.66
C SER A 119 -28.60 -2.78 8.40
N ALA A 120 -29.65 -3.11 7.65
CA ALA A 120 -30.02 -2.65 6.32
C ALA A 120 -30.32 -1.13 6.17
N GLU A 121 -29.53 -0.26 6.79
CA GLU A 121 -29.54 1.17 6.53
C GLU A 121 -28.19 1.57 5.93
N VAL A 122 -28.18 1.67 4.60
CA VAL A 122 -27.19 2.47 3.89
C VAL A 122 -27.39 3.89 4.40
N SER A 123 -26.54 4.34 5.33
CA SER A 123 -26.52 5.71 5.81
C SER A 123 -26.21 6.62 4.63
N LYS A 124 -27.27 7.10 3.96
CA LYS A 124 -27.18 8.07 2.88
C LYS A 124 -26.52 9.32 3.47
N ASP A 125 -25.32 9.61 2.98
CA ASP A 125 -24.61 10.90 3.05
C ASP A 125 -23.95 11.36 4.36
N LYS A 126 -23.76 10.53 5.41
CA LYS A 126 -23.08 11.03 6.63
C LYS A 126 -21.66 10.57 6.93
N ASP A 127 -21.18 9.44 6.39
CA ASP A 127 -19.80 8.98 6.65
C ASP A 127 -19.17 8.39 5.38
N ALA A 128 -18.94 9.24 4.36
CA ALA A 128 -18.06 8.84 3.24
C ALA A 128 -16.63 8.72 3.78
N LEU A 129 -16.13 7.49 3.87
CA LEU A 129 -14.79 7.20 4.37
C LEU A 129 -13.77 7.29 3.24
N THR A 130 -12.53 7.62 3.62
CA THR A 130 -11.36 7.45 2.77
C THR A 130 -10.55 6.25 3.26
N PHE A 131 -9.67 5.69 2.44
CA PHE A 131 -8.73 4.68 2.93
C PHE A 131 -7.76 5.27 3.95
N PHE A 132 -7.38 6.54 3.78
CA PHE A 132 -6.49 7.22 4.71
C PHE A 132 -7.07 7.34 6.13
N ASP A 133 -8.39 7.52 6.27
CA ASP A 133 -9.05 7.51 7.59
C ASP A 133 -8.95 6.15 8.30
N MET A 134 -8.77 5.09 7.52
CA MET A 134 -8.70 3.71 8.01
C MET A 134 -7.27 3.25 8.30
N PHE A 135 -6.28 3.90 7.69
CA PHE A 135 -4.87 3.58 7.87
C PHE A 135 -4.38 3.95 9.27
N LYS A 136 -3.95 2.95 10.03
CA LYS A 136 -3.48 3.13 11.41
C LYS A 136 -1.99 2.86 11.49
N PRO A 137 -1.22 3.71 12.20
CA PRO A 137 0.23 3.55 12.35
C PRO A 137 0.63 2.35 13.21
N SER A 138 -0.34 1.74 13.90
CA SER A 138 -0.14 0.62 14.80
C SER A 138 -0.56 -0.72 14.22
N SER A 139 -1.03 -0.81 12.97
CA SER A 139 -1.54 -2.07 12.44
C SER A 139 -1.36 -2.18 10.93
N HIS A 140 -1.02 -3.40 10.51
CA HIS A 140 -1.07 -3.84 9.13
C HIS A 140 -2.52 -3.96 8.66
N ILE A 141 -2.82 -3.52 7.44
CA ILE A 141 -4.19 -3.50 6.90
C ILE A 141 -4.25 -4.30 5.62
N VAL A 142 -5.13 -5.30 5.60
CA VAL A 142 -5.40 -6.10 4.42
C VAL A 142 -6.68 -5.60 3.75
N ILE A 143 -6.56 -5.21 2.47
CA ILE A 143 -7.66 -4.81 1.60
C ILE A 143 -7.88 -5.95 0.60
N THR A 144 -9.10 -6.49 0.55
CA THR A 144 -9.47 -7.50 -0.46
C THR A 144 -10.49 -6.90 -1.42
N PHE A 145 -10.11 -6.87 -2.69
CA PHE A 145 -10.97 -6.48 -3.80
C PHE A 145 -11.65 -7.74 -4.31
N ALA A 146 -12.97 -7.77 -4.23
CA ALA A 146 -13.78 -8.96 -4.52
C ALA A 146 -14.62 -8.83 -5.80
N GLY A 147 -14.52 -7.71 -6.49
CA GLY A 147 -15.30 -7.43 -7.69
C GLY A 147 -16.79 -7.31 -7.42
N GLU A 148 -17.56 -8.07 -8.19
CA GLU A 148 -19.02 -8.17 -8.07
C GLU A 148 -19.48 -9.28 -7.10
N ARG A 149 -18.56 -10.04 -6.52
CA ARG A 149 -18.90 -11.15 -5.62
C ARG A 149 -19.53 -10.64 -4.32
N PRO A 150 -20.56 -11.32 -3.81
CA PRO A 150 -21.21 -10.94 -2.56
C PRO A 150 -20.23 -11.10 -1.38
N ALA A 151 -20.37 -10.23 -0.37
CA ALA A 151 -19.47 -10.18 0.78
C ALA A 151 -19.37 -11.53 1.53
N GLU A 152 -20.44 -12.31 1.57
CA GLU A 152 -20.49 -13.63 2.20
C GLU A 152 -19.55 -14.64 1.53
N GLU A 153 -19.44 -14.59 0.19
CA GLU A 153 -18.51 -15.44 -0.56
C GLU A 153 -17.07 -15.07 -0.22
N VAL A 154 -16.79 -13.77 -0.04
CA VAL A 154 -15.45 -13.30 0.31
C VAL A 154 -15.09 -13.67 1.75
N ASP A 155 -16.02 -13.51 2.69
CA ASP A 155 -15.83 -13.97 4.07
C ASP A 155 -15.61 -15.49 4.11
N ALA A 156 -16.33 -16.27 3.30
CA ALA A 156 -16.11 -17.71 3.20
C ALA A 156 -14.74 -18.05 2.59
N ILE A 157 -14.31 -17.35 1.53
CA ILE A 157 -12.98 -17.49 0.92
C ILE A 157 -11.90 -17.16 1.95
N LEU A 158 -12.06 -16.05 2.68
CA LEU A 158 -11.12 -15.60 3.70
C LEU A 158 -11.05 -16.61 4.86
N ALA A 159 -12.19 -17.07 5.35
CA ALA A 159 -12.27 -18.06 6.43
C ALA A 159 -11.74 -19.44 6.04
N THR A 160 -11.89 -19.83 4.77
CA THR A 160 -11.42 -21.15 4.28
C THR A 160 -9.92 -21.14 3.97
N LYS A 161 -9.41 -20.03 3.42
CA LYS A 161 -8.06 -19.95 2.86
C LYS A 161 -7.05 -19.27 3.78
N THR A 162 -7.54 -18.48 4.73
CA THR A 162 -6.70 -17.79 5.73
C THR A 162 -7.15 -18.16 7.14
N ALA A 163 -6.32 -17.90 8.15
CA ALA A 163 -6.68 -18.13 9.56
C ALA A 163 -7.68 -17.09 10.09
N TYR A 164 -8.23 -16.27 9.21
CA TYR A 164 -8.97 -15.08 9.53
C TYR A 164 -10.43 -15.21 9.11
N SER A 165 -11.33 -15.18 10.08
CA SER A 165 -12.71 -15.64 9.88
C SER A 165 -13.69 -14.56 9.42
N LYS A 166 -13.32 -13.27 9.44
CA LYS A 166 -14.27 -12.18 9.15
C LYS A 166 -13.58 -10.86 8.80
N ALA A 167 -14.11 -10.14 7.82
CA ALA A 167 -13.76 -8.74 7.60
C ALA A 167 -14.35 -7.81 8.69
N ASN A 168 -13.55 -6.95 9.31
CA ASN A 168 -14.01 -5.95 10.27
C ASN A 168 -14.85 -4.86 9.59
N TYR A 169 -14.58 -4.58 8.30
CA TYR A 169 -15.34 -3.62 7.50
C TYR A 169 -15.63 -4.17 6.11
N VAL A 170 -16.87 -3.96 5.66
CA VAL A 170 -17.31 -4.16 4.28
C VAL A 170 -17.60 -2.79 3.71
N LEU A 171 -16.89 -2.42 2.64
CA LEU A 171 -16.95 -1.11 2.02
C LEU A 171 -17.47 -1.25 0.58
N LEU A 172 -18.29 -0.29 0.17
CA LEU A 172 -18.74 -0.15 -1.20
C LEU A 172 -17.93 0.97 -1.86
N ASP A 173 -17.20 0.62 -2.92
CA ASP A 173 -16.63 1.61 -3.83
C ASP A 173 -17.71 2.01 -4.83
N ARG A 174 -18.34 3.17 -4.58
CA ARG A 174 -19.44 3.70 -5.40
C ARG A 174 -18.91 4.36 -6.67
N ASP A 175 -17.86 5.15 -6.51
CA ASP A 175 -17.35 6.07 -7.55
C ASP A 175 -16.12 5.48 -8.28
N GLY A 176 -15.66 4.28 -7.87
CA GLY A 176 -14.61 3.52 -8.55
C GLY A 176 -13.19 3.98 -8.22
N HIS A 177 -13.03 4.83 -7.20
CA HIS A 177 -11.73 5.41 -6.83
C HIS A 177 -10.75 4.35 -6.32
N ALA A 178 -11.24 3.35 -5.58
CA ALA A 178 -10.39 2.29 -5.04
C ALA A 178 -9.93 1.36 -6.16
N TYR A 179 -10.86 0.88 -7.00
CA TYR A 179 -10.51 -0.02 -8.11
C TYR A 179 -9.54 0.64 -9.10
N LYS A 180 -9.80 1.92 -9.45
CA LYS A 180 -8.92 2.69 -10.33
C LYS A 180 -7.57 2.97 -9.68
N GLY A 181 -7.57 3.38 -8.41
CA GLY A 181 -6.36 3.74 -7.67
C GLY A 181 -5.38 2.59 -7.54
N TYR A 182 -5.86 1.39 -7.22
CA TYR A 182 -5.02 0.19 -7.07
C TYR A 182 -4.80 -0.58 -8.38
N VAL A 183 -5.41 -0.12 -9.48
CA VAL A 183 -5.33 -0.74 -10.81
C VAL A 183 -5.68 -2.23 -10.75
N VAL A 184 -6.79 -2.56 -10.07
CA VAL A 184 -7.24 -3.94 -9.84
C VAL A 184 -8.44 -4.27 -10.74
N SER A 185 -8.51 -5.53 -11.18
CA SER A 185 -9.64 -6.02 -11.97
C SER A 185 -10.86 -6.29 -11.10
N GLU A 186 -12.05 -6.16 -11.67
CA GLU A 186 -13.32 -6.56 -11.04
C GLU A 186 -13.64 -8.05 -11.25
N SER A 187 -12.97 -8.72 -12.20
CA SER A 187 -13.21 -10.14 -12.50
C SER A 187 -12.46 -11.09 -11.55
N GLU A 188 -11.41 -10.60 -10.91
CA GLU A 188 -10.47 -11.39 -10.11
C GLU A 188 -10.38 -10.84 -8.69
N ILE A 189 -10.08 -11.73 -7.74
CA ILE A 189 -9.80 -11.32 -6.38
C ILE A 189 -8.38 -10.78 -6.33
N SER A 190 -8.23 -9.56 -5.82
CA SER A 190 -6.91 -8.97 -5.56
C SER A 190 -6.79 -8.66 -4.08
N VAL A 191 -5.67 -9.05 -3.49
CA VAL A 191 -5.35 -8.81 -2.08
C VAL A 191 -4.19 -7.84 -2.01
N VAL A 192 -4.44 -6.72 -1.35
CA VAL A 192 -3.44 -5.67 -1.13
C VAL A 192 -3.17 -5.57 0.35
N MET A 193 -1.89 -5.56 0.70
CA MET A 193 -1.45 -5.49 2.08
C MET A 193 -0.72 -4.17 2.30
N VAL A 194 -1.25 -3.33 3.21
CA VAL A 194 -0.75 -1.99 3.53
C VAL A 194 -0.07 -1.98 4.89
N ARG A 195 1.20 -1.62 4.92
CA ARG A 195 2.04 -1.46 6.12
C ARG A 195 1.53 -0.33 7.02
N PRO A 196 1.91 -0.30 8.31
CA PRO A 196 1.50 0.75 9.22
C PRO A 196 2.03 2.15 8.82
N ASP A 197 3.09 2.20 8.02
CA ASP A 197 3.64 3.43 7.44
C ASP A 197 2.91 3.90 6.17
N GLY A 198 1.84 3.21 5.75
CA GLY A 198 1.00 3.59 4.61
C GLY A 198 1.55 3.17 3.24
N TYR A 199 2.56 2.28 3.19
CA TYR A 199 3.08 1.72 1.95
C TYR A 199 2.50 0.32 1.69
N ILE A 200 2.38 -0.04 0.42
CA ILE A 200 1.96 -1.37 0.01
C ILE A 200 3.10 -2.33 0.30
N GLY A 201 2.90 -3.25 1.24
CA GLY A 201 3.85 -4.33 1.52
C GLY A 201 3.68 -5.53 0.58
N ALA A 202 2.46 -5.81 0.12
CA ALA A 202 2.25 -6.86 -0.86
C ALA A 202 1.05 -6.62 -1.80
N LEU A 203 1.21 -7.06 -3.05
CA LEU A 203 0.17 -7.18 -4.06
C LEU A 203 0.08 -8.64 -4.49
N MET A 204 -1.08 -9.25 -4.27
CA MET A 204 -1.29 -10.69 -4.45
C MET A 204 -2.64 -10.97 -5.11
N PHE A 205 -2.74 -12.09 -5.82
CA PHE A 205 -4.00 -12.54 -6.44
C PHE A 205 -4.77 -13.52 -5.55
N GLN A 206 -4.16 -13.99 -4.46
CA GLN A 206 -4.71 -15.04 -3.61
C GLN A 206 -4.51 -14.71 -2.13
N PRO A 207 -5.55 -14.82 -1.28
CA PRO A 207 -5.44 -14.61 0.17
C PRO A 207 -4.43 -15.53 0.86
N GLU A 208 -4.20 -16.73 0.35
CA GLU A 208 -3.23 -17.69 0.90
C GLU A 208 -1.81 -17.13 0.93
N ALA A 209 -1.48 -16.27 -0.05
CA ALA A 209 -0.17 -15.64 -0.15
C ALA A 209 0.11 -14.65 1.00
N LEU A 210 -0.92 -14.20 1.75
CA LEU A 210 -0.73 -13.40 2.97
C LEU A 210 0.14 -14.12 4.00
N LYS A 211 0.06 -15.46 4.09
CA LYS A 211 0.91 -16.24 5.01
C LYS A 211 2.39 -16.06 4.69
N SER A 212 2.73 -16.02 3.39
CA SER A 212 4.11 -15.81 2.94
C SER A 212 4.61 -14.40 3.33
N TYR A 213 3.77 -13.38 3.19
CA TYR A 213 4.10 -12.02 3.62
C TYR A 213 4.28 -11.94 5.13
N PHE A 214 3.32 -12.46 5.91
CA PHE A 214 3.40 -12.41 7.36
C PHE A 214 4.56 -13.21 7.93
N SER A 215 4.98 -14.30 7.29
CA SER A 215 6.19 -15.04 7.70
C SER A 215 7.49 -14.23 7.58
N LYS A 216 7.51 -13.16 6.78
CA LYS A 216 8.66 -12.24 6.70
C LYS A 216 8.66 -11.19 7.82
N ILE A 217 7.50 -10.90 8.42
CA ILE A 217 7.30 -9.77 9.34
C ILE A 217 7.10 -10.23 10.78
N PHE A 218 6.53 -11.42 10.97
CA PHE A 218 6.20 -11.97 12.27
C PHE A 218 7.00 -13.26 12.53
N ALA A 219 7.44 -13.41 13.77
CA ALA A 219 8.17 -14.58 14.26
C ALA A 219 7.21 -15.69 14.74
#